data_AF-A0AAW9FKR9-F1
#
_entry.id   AF-A0AAW9FKR9-F1
#
_cell.length_a   1.000
_cell.length_b   1.000
_cell.length_c   1.000
_cell.angle_alpha   90.00
_cell.angle_beta   90.00
_cell.angle_gamma   90.00
#
_symmetry.space_group_name_H-M   'P 1'
#
loop_
_entity.id
_entity.type
_entity.pdbx_description
1 polymer ?
#
loop_
_entity_poly.entity_id
_entity_poly.type
_entity_poly.pdbx_seq_one_letter_code
_entity_poly.pdbx_strand_id
1 'polypeptide(L)'
;MWSHYANSHRGVVLRFRSVGDSPYMMAKPINYMSEVPSFLTRYEMVGLFSGTHRIDVDEMASRMTYTKSSHWAYEQEWRIASGFGRDSTAGYEDVPFGLLELDGVIFGLKASQETLDVVCLLAAKFPDVKFYKAVREMTSFDISFEEIGQR
;
A
#
# COMPACT_ATOMS: atom_id res chain seq x y z
N MET A 1 -0.93 1.39 -11.34
CA MET A 1 -0.97 0.24 -10.39
C MET A 1 -0.86 -1.13 -11.09
N TRP A 2 -1.86 -1.59 -11.84
CA TRP A 2 -1.90 -2.96 -12.40
C TRP A 2 -0.73 -3.35 -13.33
N SER A 3 -0.29 -2.45 -14.20
CA SER A 3 0.84 -2.71 -15.10
C SER A 3 2.13 -2.96 -14.34
N HIS A 4 2.32 -2.26 -13.22
CA HIS A 4 3.56 -2.25 -12.44
C HIS A 4 3.56 -3.27 -11.30
N TYR A 5 2.45 -3.45 -10.61
CA TYR A 5 2.37 -4.22 -9.36
C TYR A 5 1.59 -5.53 -9.46
N ALA A 6 0.90 -5.77 -10.59
CA ALA A 6 0.07 -6.96 -10.77
C ALA A 6 0.48 -7.73 -12.04
N ASN A 7 1.79 -7.90 -12.26
CA ASN A 7 2.35 -8.65 -13.40
C ASN A 7 1.69 -8.30 -14.74
N SER A 8 1.65 -7.00 -15.07
CA SER A 8 1.00 -6.52 -16.30
C SER A 8 -0.45 -7.00 -16.46
N HIS A 9 -1.25 -6.84 -15.39
CA HIS A 9 -2.65 -7.30 -15.27
C HIS A 9 -2.88 -8.81 -15.18
N ARG A 10 -1.85 -9.63 -15.01
CA ARG A 10 -1.99 -11.09 -14.82
C ARG A 10 -2.11 -11.51 -13.35
N GLY A 11 -1.77 -10.61 -12.43
CA GLY A 11 -1.81 -10.83 -10.99
C GLY A 11 -3.13 -10.44 -10.33
N VAL A 12 -3.09 -10.30 -9.02
CA VAL A 12 -4.22 -9.94 -8.16
C VAL A 12 -3.86 -8.78 -7.24
N VAL A 13 -4.88 -8.07 -6.77
CA VAL A 13 -4.78 -7.07 -5.70
C VAL A 13 -5.58 -7.59 -4.51
N LEU A 14 -4.97 -7.55 -3.32
CA LEU A 14 -5.64 -7.84 -2.07
C LEU A 14 -6.14 -6.54 -1.45
N ARG A 15 -7.41 -6.51 -1.08
CA ARG A 15 -8.03 -5.38 -0.38
C ARG A 15 -8.21 -5.73 1.08
N PHE A 16 -7.63 -4.88 1.92
CA PHE A 16 -7.69 -5.02 3.36
C PHE A 16 -8.51 -3.90 3.96
N ARG A 17 -9.24 -4.22 5.03
CA ARG A 17 -9.91 -3.27 5.90
C ARG A 17 -9.30 -3.33 7.30
N SER A 18 -9.40 -2.21 8.00
CA SER A 18 -9.04 -2.18 9.41
C SER A 18 -10.16 -2.75 10.28
N VAL A 19 -9.81 -3.69 11.16
CA VAL A 19 -10.70 -4.26 12.17
C VAL A 19 -9.96 -4.27 13.52
N GLY A 20 -10.52 -3.62 14.54
CA GLY A 20 -9.89 -3.52 15.86
C GLY A 20 -8.52 -2.85 15.80
N ASP A 21 -7.50 -3.47 16.39
CA ASP A 21 -6.12 -2.96 16.45
C ASP A 21 -5.28 -3.35 15.23
N SER A 22 -5.93 -3.44 14.06
CA SER A 22 -5.27 -3.82 12.81
C SER A 22 -4.12 -2.87 12.44
N PRO A 23 -2.98 -3.37 11.93
CA PRO A 23 -1.86 -2.53 11.50
C PRO A 23 -2.24 -1.58 10.36
N TYR A 24 -3.33 -1.86 9.63
CA TYR A 24 -3.81 -0.99 8.56
C TYR A 24 -4.26 0.39 9.05
N MET A 25 -4.54 0.56 10.36
CA MET A 25 -4.77 1.88 10.99
C MET A 25 -3.57 2.82 10.92
N MET A 26 -2.35 2.28 10.75
CA MET A 26 -1.12 3.09 10.67
C MET A 26 -0.92 3.70 9.28
N ALA A 27 -1.76 3.36 8.29
CA ALA A 27 -1.62 3.84 6.93
C ALA A 27 -1.78 5.36 6.89
N LYS A 28 -0.82 6.04 6.24
CA LYS A 28 -0.84 7.49 6.03
C LYS A 28 -0.78 7.79 4.53
N PRO A 29 -1.47 8.85 4.06
CA PRO A 29 -1.35 9.28 2.68
C PRO A 29 0.07 9.80 2.41
N ILE A 30 0.57 9.54 1.21
CA ILE A 30 1.86 10.06 0.75
C ILE A 30 1.75 11.55 0.40
N ASN A 31 2.73 12.32 0.87
CA ASN A 31 2.95 13.71 0.45
C ASN A 31 3.70 13.74 -0.89
N TYR A 32 3.06 14.28 -1.91
CA TYR A 32 3.62 14.35 -3.25
C TYR A 32 4.31 15.70 -3.49
N MET A 33 5.60 15.69 -3.80
CA MET A 33 6.41 16.90 -4.00
C MET A 33 7.15 16.86 -5.34
N SER A 34 7.30 18.02 -5.98
CA SER A 34 8.07 18.15 -7.22
C SER A 34 9.59 18.21 -6.98
N GLU A 35 9.99 18.65 -5.80
CA GLU A 35 11.39 18.75 -5.39
C GLU A 35 11.70 17.72 -4.30
N VAL A 36 12.94 17.22 -4.29
CA VAL A 36 13.39 16.29 -3.26
C VAL A 36 13.42 17.01 -1.91
N PRO A 37 12.75 16.47 -0.87
CA PRO A 37 12.75 17.10 0.44
C PRO A 37 14.17 17.15 1.01
N SER A 38 14.50 18.27 1.64
CA SER A 38 15.76 18.41 2.38
C SER A 38 15.69 17.64 3.70
N PHE A 39 16.81 17.05 4.12
CA PHE A 39 16.94 16.40 5.45
C PHE A 39 16.71 17.39 6.59
N LEU A 40 17.13 18.64 6.41
CA LEU A 40 16.86 19.74 7.34
C LEU A 40 16.35 20.93 6.54
N THR A 41 15.32 21.59 7.06
CA THR A 41 14.93 22.92 6.65
C THR A 41 16.04 23.91 6.99
N ARG A 42 16.04 25.08 6.33
CA ARG A 42 16.99 26.15 6.63
C ARG A 42 16.93 26.57 8.11
N TYR A 43 15.73 26.60 8.70
CA TYR A 43 15.54 26.96 10.10
C TYR A 43 16.17 25.92 11.03
N GLU A 44 15.88 24.63 10.82
CA GLU A 44 16.48 23.54 11.60
C GLU A 44 18.01 23.54 11.49
N MET A 45 18.55 23.82 10.30
CA MET A 45 19.99 23.91 10.07
C MET A 45 20.63 25.08 10.84
N VAL A 46 20.03 26.27 10.81
CA VAL A 46 20.51 27.42 11.61
C VAL A 46 20.39 27.14 13.10
N GLY A 47 19.29 26.53 13.51
CA GLY A 47 19.07 26.12 14.91
C GLY A 47 20.11 25.13 15.40
N LEU A 48 20.46 24.15 14.56
CA LEU A 48 21.49 23.16 14.85
C LEU A 48 22.88 23.81 15.00
N PHE A 49 23.29 24.66 14.05
CA PHE A 49 24.60 25.32 14.11
C PHE A 49 24.72 26.37 15.22
N SER A 50 23.60 27.00 15.59
CA SER A 50 23.57 27.95 16.73
C SER A 50 23.39 27.26 18.08
N GLY A 51 23.19 25.94 18.12
CA GLY A 51 22.93 25.17 19.35
C GLY A 51 21.56 25.42 19.98
N THR A 52 20.65 26.10 19.28
CA THR A 52 19.30 26.44 19.74
C THR A 52 18.26 25.37 19.36
N HIS A 53 18.64 24.41 18.52
CA HIS A 53 17.78 23.33 18.07
C HIS A 53 18.54 22.00 18.03
N ARG A 54 17.82 20.90 18.27
CA ARG A 54 18.32 19.53 18.10
C ARG A 54 17.55 18.89 16.97
N ILE A 55 18.21 18.04 16.19
CA ILE A 55 17.54 17.29 15.12
C ILE A 55 16.55 16.30 15.74
N ASP A 56 15.29 16.40 15.34
CA ASP A 56 14.30 15.36 15.55
C ASP A 56 14.45 14.31 14.43
N VAL A 57 15.07 13.18 14.79
CA VAL A 57 15.36 12.10 13.84
C VAL A 57 14.08 11.41 13.39
N ASP A 58 13.06 11.33 14.26
CA ASP A 58 11.80 10.65 13.95
C ASP A 58 10.95 11.49 13.00
N GLU A 59 10.90 12.81 13.20
CA GLU A 59 10.24 13.73 12.28
C GLU A 59 10.94 13.73 10.91
N MET A 60 12.27 13.80 10.89
CA MET A 60 13.05 13.73 9.66
C MET A 60 12.81 12.41 8.92
N ALA A 61 12.87 11.27 9.62
CA ALA A 61 12.62 9.96 9.03
C ALA A 61 11.19 9.87 8.48
N SER A 62 10.19 10.29 9.27
CA SER A 62 8.79 10.34 8.85
C SER A 62 8.61 11.17 7.57
N ARG A 63 9.18 12.38 7.50
CA ARG A 63 9.11 13.24 6.31
C ARG A 63 9.66 12.55 5.07
N MET A 64 10.79 11.86 5.19
CA MET A 64 11.39 11.13 4.08
C MET A 64 10.57 9.89 3.71
N THR A 65 10.10 9.12 4.68
CA THR A 65 9.30 7.91 4.49
C THR A 65 7.96 8.17 3.82
N TYR A 66 7.32 9.31 4.10
CA TYR A 66 5.99 9.64 3.57
C TYR A 66 6.02 10.65 2.42
N THR A 67 7.16 10.88 1.78
CA THR A 67 7.27 11.74 0.59
C THR A 67 7.56 10.93 -0.68
N LYS A 68 6.92 11.29 -1.80
CA LYS A 68 7.18 10.72 -3.13
C LYS A 68 7.14 11.82 -4.19
N SER A 69 7.77 11.59 -5.34
CA SER A 69 7.73 12.54 -6.45
C SER A 69 6.29 12.75 -6.96
N SER A 70 5.94 14.00 -7.24
CA SER A 70 4.63 14.40 -7.80
C SER A 70 4.30 13.74 -9.14
N HIS A 71 5.30 13.23 -9.89
CA HIS A 71 5.08 12.41 -11.07
C HIS A 71 4.28 11.12 -10.79
N TRP A 72 4.25 10.66 -9.54
CA TRP A 72 3.50 9.48 -9.09
C TRP A 72 2.20 9.84 -8.35
N ALA A 73 1.78 11.11 -8.35
CA ALA A 73 0.59 11.56 -7.61
C ALA A 73 -0.70 10.86 -8.06
N TYR A 74 -0.76 10.38 -9.30
CA TYR A 74 -1.90 9.62 -9.83
C TYR A 74 -2.13 8.28 -9.11
N GLU A 75 -1.15 7.77 -8.35
CA GLU A 75 -1.31 6.53 -7.59
C GLU A 75 -2.13 6.71 -6.32
N GLN A 76 -2.20 7.94 -5.78
CA GLN A 76 -2.87 8.24 -4.50
C GLN A 76 -2.48 7.25 -3.39
N GLU A 77 -1.18 6.96 -3.29
CA GLU A 77 -0.62 5.93 -2.43
C GLU A 77 -0.85 6.24 -0.94
N TRP A 78 -1.21 5.20 -0.20
CA TRP A 78 -1.16 5.16 1.25
C TRP A 78 -0.07 4.19 1.67
N ARG A 79 0.73 4.58 2.68
CA ARG A 79 1.88 3.81 3.14
C ARG A 79 1.78 3.49 4.61
N ILE A 80 2.23 2.30 4.97
CA ILE A 80 2.44 1.86 6.35
C ILE A 80 3.94 1.76 6.55
N ALA A 81 4.46 2.34 7.63
CA ALA A 81 5.85 2.17 8.05
C ALA A 81 5.89 1.84 9.54
N SER A 82 6.35 0.63 9.87
CA SER A 82 6.41 0.08 11.23
C SER A 82 7.82 0.11 11.85
N GLY A 83 8.72 0.92 11.29
CA GLY A 83 10.09 1.07 11.79
C GLY A 83 10.90 -0.22 11.70
N PHE A 84 11.53 -0.62 12.81
CA PHE A 84 12.42 -1.77 12.91
C PHE A 84 11.72 -3.14 13.03
N GLY A 85 10.40 -3.18 12.85
CA GLY A 85 9.63 -4.42 13.05
C GLY A 85 9.45 -4.78 14.53
N ARG A 86 8.95 -5.99 14.77
CA ARG A 86 8.78 -6.63 16.08
C ARG A 86 10.07 -7.28 16.61
N ASP A 87 10.96 -7.71 15.71
CA ASP A 87 12.29 -8.26 15.95
C ASP A 87 13.32 -7.51 15.09
N SER A 88 14.00 -6.56 15.72
CA SER A 88 15.01 -5.72 15.07
C SER A 88 16.26 -6.47 14.60
N THR A 89 16.41 -7.75 14.93
CA THR A 89 17.53 -8.59 14.52
C THR A 89 17.22 -9.47 13.32
N ALA A 90 15.95 -9.63 12.97
CA ALA A 90 15.52 -10.41 11.82
C ALA A 90 15.69 -9.63 10.50
N GLY A 91 16.03 -10.34 9.42
CA GLY A 91 16.14 -9.73 8.08
C GLY A 91 14.78 -9.45 7.42
N TYR A 92 13.71 -10.11 7.88
CA TYR A 92 12.33 -9.92 7.44
C TYR A 92 11.36 -10.46 8.49
N GLU A 93 10.10 -10.03 8.42
CA GLU A 93 9.01 -10.52 9.27
C GLU A 93 7.83 -10.92 8.41
N ASP A 94 7.37 -12.16 8.58
CA ASP A 94 6.10 -12.61 8.03
C ASP A 94 5.00 -12.36 9.06
N VAL A 95 4.21 -11.31 8.83
CA VAL A 95 3.06 -10.97 9.66
C VAL A 95 1.79 -11.47 8.98
N PRO A 96 1.08 -12.48 9.53
CA PRO A 96 -0.19 -12.89 8.99
C PRO A 96 -1.23 -11.79 9.21
N PHE A 97 -2.14 -11.63 8.25
CA PHE A 97 -3.33 -10.80 8.43
C PHE A 97 -4.48 -11.63 9.01
N GLY A 98 -5.32 -10.98 9.82
CA GLY A 98 -6.46 -11.56 10.51
C GLY A 98 -7.56 -12.01 9.56
N LEU A 99 -8.39 -12.96 10.03
CA LEU A 99 -9.48 -13.55 9.24
C LEU A 99 -10.50 -12.51 8.75
N LEU A 100 -10.69 -11.42 9.50
CA LEU A 100 -11.66 -10.38 9.16
C LEU A 100 -11.04 -9.21 8.38
N GLU A 101 -9.72 -9.22 8.15
CA GLU A 101 -9.02 -8.09 7.55
C GLU A 101 -9.04 -8.12 6.02
N LEU A 102 -9.01 -9.30 5.40
CA LEU A 102 -9.14 -9.44 3.95
C LEU A 102 -10.62 -9.41 3.56
N ASP A 103 -11.05 -8.32 2.91
CA ASP A 103 -12.45 -8.12 2.50
C ASP A 103 -12.64 -8.10 0.97
N GLY A 104 -11.54 -8.21 0.21
CA GLY A 104 -11.59 -8.18 -1.23
C GLY A 104 -10.38 -8.80 -1.90
N VAL A 105 -10.61 -9.49 -3.00
CA VAL A 105 -9.60 -9.88 -3.97
C VAL A 105 -10.03 -9.36 -5.32
N ILE A 106 -9.16 -8.62 -5.99
CA ILE A 106 -9.42 -8.07 -7.32
C ILE A 106 -8.48 -8.78 -8.29
N PHE A 107 -9.02 -9.44 -9.29
CA PHE A 107 -8.29 -10.11 -10.36
C PHE A 107 -7.98 -9.13 -11.49
N GLY A 108 -6.76 -9.17 -12.02
CA GLY A 108 -6.39 -8.35 -13.16
C GLY A 108 -7.10 -8.76 -14.45
N LEU A 109 -7.16 -7.85 -15.43
CA LEU A 109 -7.82 -8.09 -16.73
C LEU A 109 -7.33 -9.35 -17.44
N LYS A 110 -6.05 -9.70 -17.24
CA LYS A 110 -5.37 -10.82 -17.90
C LYS A 110 -5.10 -11.98 -16.93
N ALA A 111 -5.72 -11.99 -15.75
CA ALA A 111 -5.60 -13.11 -14.81
C ALA A 111 -6.16 -14.39 -15.47
N SER A 112 -5.41 -15.49 -15.39
CA SER A 112 -5.81 -16.79 -15.95
C SER A 112 -6.88 -17.44 -15.08
N GLN A 113 -7.65 -18.37 -15.65
CA GLN A 113 -8.62 -19.15 -14.89
C GLN A 113 -7.96 -19.92 -13.75
N GLU A 114 -6.75 -20.47 -13.97
CA GLU A 114 -5.94 -21.12 -12.93
C GLU A 114 -5.64 -20.18 -11.75
N THR A 115 -5.23 -18.92 -12.01
CA THR A 115 -5.03 -17.92 -10.95
C THR A 115 -6.32 -17.66 -10.18
N LEU A 116 -7.45 -17.55 -10.88
CA LEU A 116 -8.76 -17.37 -10.23
C LEU A 116 -9.05 -18.54 -9.29
N ASP A 117 -8.93 -19.77 -9.77
CA ASP A 117 -9.29 -20.97 -9.01
C ASP A 117 -8.41 -21.12 -7.77
N VAL A 118 -7.08 -20.96 -7.90
CA VAL A 118 -6.14 -21.07 -6.78
C VAL A 118 -6.38 -19.98 -5.74
N VAL A 119 -6.55 -18.73 -6.17
CA VAL A 119 -6.72 -17.62 -5.22
C VAL A 119 -8.09 -17.68 -4.55
N CYS A 120 -9.16 -18.05 -5.26
CA CYS A 120 -10.47 -18.27 -4.64
C CYS A 120 -10.41 -19.37 -3.57
N LEU A 121 -9.75 -20.50 -3.87
CA LEU A 121 -9.55 -21.59 -2.90
C LEU A 121 -8.81 -21.11 -1.65
N LEU A 122 -7.70 -20.38 -1.81
CA LEU A 122 -6.90 -19.86 -0.70
C LEU A 122 -7.64 -18.80 0.12
N ALA A 123 -8.47 -17.99 -0.54
CA ALA A 123 -9.21 -16.91 0.08
C ALA A 123 -10.54 -17.38 0.71
N ALA A 124 -11.04 -18.57 0.38
CA ALA A 124 -12.30 -19.10 0.91
C ALA A 124 -12.36 -19.21 2.45
N LYS A 125 -11.20 -19.24 3.13
CA LYS A 125 -11.11 -19.23 4.60
C LYS A 125 -11.42 -17.86 5.24
N PHE A 126 -11.48 -16.79 4.46
CA PHE A 126 -11.78 -15.43 4.94
C PHE A 126 -13.28 -15.17 4.76
N PRO A 127 -14.07 -15.04 5.84
CA PRO A 127 -15.53 -15.07 5.77
C PRO A 127 -16.15 -13.92 4.98
N ASP A 128 -15.53 -12.74 5.00
CA ASP A 128 -16.08 -11.52 4.39
C ASP A 128 -15.44 -11.17 3.04
N VAL A 129 -14.63 -12.08 2.47
CA VAL A 129 -13.93 -11.79 1.22
C VAL A 129 -14.90 -11.75 0.04
N LYS A 130 -14.82 -10.65 -0.72
CA LYS A 130 -15.51 -10.50 -2.00
C LYS A 130 -14.52 -10.61 -3.15
N PHE A 131 -14.95 -11.23 -4.25
CA PHE A 131 -14.12 -11.38 -5.43
C PHE A 131 -14.56 -10.39 -6.51
N TYR A 132 -13.60 -9.75 -7.14
CA TYR A 132 -13.83 -8.80 -8.22
C TYR A 132 -12.93 -9.14 -9.40
N LYS A 133 -13.38 -8.84 -10.62
CA LYS A 133 -12.54 -8.90 -11.81
C LYS A 133 -12.44 -7.51 -12.45
N ALA A 134 -11.22 -7.11 -12.76
CA ALA A 134 -10.98 -5.94 -13.56
C ALA A 134 -11.49 -6.18 -14.99
N VAL A 135 -12.32 -5.26 -15.48
CA VAL A 135 -12.85 -5.27 -16.83
C VAL A 135 -12.51 -3.95 -17.52
N ARG A 136 -12.37 -4.00 -18.84
CA ARG A 136 -12.09 -2.80 -19.64
C ARG A 136 -13.40 -2.10 -19.95
N GLU A 137 -13.46 -0.80 -19.69
CA GLU A 137 -14.59 0.02 -20.12
C GLU A 137 -14.62 0.12 -21.65
N MET A 138 -15.81 0.00 -22.25
CA MET A 138 -15.95 0.05 -23.72
C MET A 138 -15.81 1.46 -24.28
N THR A 139 -16.15 2.48 -23.47
CA THR A 139 -16.25 3.88 -23.91
C THR A 139 -15.12 4.77 -23.42
N SER A 140 -14.27 4.28 -22.52
CA SER A 140 -13.09 5.01 -22.02
C SER A 140 -11.86 4.12 -21.94
N PHE A 141 -10.71 4.71 -21.62
CA PHE A 141 -9.47 3.97 -21.35
C PHE A 141 -9.38 3.47 -19.90
N ASP A 142 -10.47 3.58 -19.15
CA ASP A 142 -10.51 3.20 -17.75
C ASP A 142 -10.76 1.71 -17.56
N ILE A 143 -10.56 1.29 -16.31
CA ILE A 143 -10.79 -0.07 -15.84
C ILE A 143 -11.84 0.04 -14.74
N SER A 144 -12.91 -0.75 -14.84
CA SER A 144 -13.86 -0.95 -13.77
C SER A 144 -13.71 -2.34 -13.16
N PHE A 145 -14.41 -2.58 -12.05
CA PHE A 145 -14.33 -3.83 -11.31
C PHE A 145 -15.73 -4.39 -11.12
N GLU A 146 -15.95 -5.59 -11.63
CA GLU A 146 -17.22 -6.31 -11.49
C GLU A 146 -17.09 -7.36 -10.38
N GLU A 147 -18.06 -7.39 -9.46
CA GLU A 147 -18.12 -8.44 -8.44
C GLU A 147 -18.44 -9.79 -9.12
N ILE A 148 -17.67 -10.81 -8.79
CA ILE A 148 -17.86 -12.18 -9.26
C ILE A 148 -18.27 -13.06 -8.07
N GLY A 149 -19.23 -13.95 -8.29
CA GLY A 149 -19.69 -14.87 -7.24
C GLY A 149 -18.59 -15.81 -6.77
N GLN A 150 -18.68 -16.26 -5.52
CA GLN A 150 -17.87 -17.37 -5.03
C GLN A 150 -18.19 -18.61 -5.87
N ARG A 151 -17.17 -19.18 -6.51
CA ARG A 151 -17.28 -20.44 -7.27
C ARG A 151 -16.98 -21.63 -6.36
#